data_AF-A0A8H7D0M6-F1
#
_entry.id   AF-A0A8H7D0M6-F1
#
_cell.length_a   1.000
_cell.length_b   1.000
_cell.length_c   1.000
_cell.angle_alpha   90.00
_cell.angle_beta   90.00
_cell.angle_gamma   90.00
#
_symmetry.space_group_name_H-M   'P 1'
#
loop_
_entity.id
_entity.type
_entity.pdbx_description
1 polymer ?
#
loop_
_entity_poly.entity_id
_entity_poly.type
_entity_poly.pdbx_seq_one_letter_code
_entity_poly.pdbx_strand_id
1 'polypeptide(L)'
;MQFTLSKLFAFTVAAQAISIASAASVATAVSPSTDTNSPVPQDFVTAKACTNPGMSGSCGNVSVTGIPSSCLNFIASFNDVISSIQVNPGFSCKFFVDPGCSGAVLTVTGTANDLSGTNFDNSISSVQCFNGP
;
A
#
# COMPACT_ATOMS: atom_id res chain seq x y z
N MET A 1 48.27 26.18 -9.04
CA MET A 1 47.89 26.75 -10.35
C MET A 1 47.30 25.59 -11.15
N GLN A 2 46.07 25.57 -11.66
CA GLN A 2 45.21 26.59 -12.22
C GLN A 2 43.74 26.35 -11.82
N PHE A 3 43.04 27.44 -11.55
CA PHE A 3 41.59 27.55 -11.58
C PHE A 3 41.17 27.79 -13.04
N THR A 4 40.23 27.00 -13.58
CA THR A 4 39.59 27.32 -14.86
C THR A 4 38.21 27.93 -14.65
N LEU A 5 38.20 29.21 -14.98
CA LEU A 5 37.08 30.11 -15.24
C LEU A 5 36.13 29.52 -16.29
N SER A 6 34.81 29.76 -16.15
CA SER A 6 34.00 30.44 -17.19
C SER A 6 32.58 30.66 -16.70
N LYS A 7 32.28 31.94 -16.43
CA LYS A 7 30.94 32.50 -16.35
C LYS A 7 30.33 32.48 -17.75
N LEU A 8 29.06 32.08 -17.88
CA LEU A 8 28.14 32.67 -18.84
C LEU A 8 26.70 32.41 -18.37
N PHE A 9 26.18 33.38 -17.63
CA PHE A 9 24.75 33.55 -17.41
C PHE A 9 24.14 34.08 -18.71
N ALA A 10 23.22 33.34 -19.30
CA ALA A 10 22.32 33.84 -20.33
C ALA A 10 20.88 33.64 -19.83
N PHE A 11 20.31 34.73 -19.33
CA PHE A 11 18.87 34.86 -19.10
C PHE A 11 18.21 35.20 -20.43
N THR A 12 17.29 34.36 -20.89
CA THR A 12 16.33 34.73 -21.94
C THR A 12 14.93 34.52 -21.39
N VAL A 13 14.26 35.64 -21.12
CA VAL A 13 12.82 35.71 -20.83
C VAL A 13 12.07 35.72 -22.16
N ALA A 14 11.12 34.80 -22.33
CA ALA A 14 10.07 34.94 -23.32
C ALA A 14 8.72 34.70 -22.64
N ALA A 15 8.04 35.80 -22.31
CA ALA A 15 6.64 35.81 -21.91
C ALA A 15 5.78 35.57 -23.15
N GLN A 16 4.93 34.54 -23.13
CA GLN A 16 3.78 34.47 -24.02
C GLN A 16 2.54 34.08 -23.20
N ALA A 17 1.70 35.08 -22.96
CA ALA A 17 0.37 34.90 -22.41
C ALA A 17 -0.57 34.48 -23.54
N ILE A 18 -1.16 33.29 -23.44
CA ILE A 18 -2.29 32.87 -24.28
C ILE A 18 -3.45 32.59 -23.34
N SER A 19 -4.40 33.51 -23.32
CA SER A 19 -5.70 33.32 -22.70
C SER A 19 -6.57 32.52 -23.66
N ILE A 20 -6.96 31.31 -23.28
CA ILE A 20 -8.05 30.59 -23.93
C ILE A 20 -9.23 30.48 -22.97
N ALA A 21 -10.36 30.95 -23.47
CA ALA A 21 -11.61 31.15 -22.79
C ALA A 21 -12.22 29.83 -22.29
N SER A 22 -12.94 29.97 -21.18
CA SER A 22 -13.71 28.97 -20.45
C SER A 22 -14.84 28.36 -21.30
N ALA A 23 -14.72 27.08 -21.63
CA ALA A 23 -15.87 26.25 -21.95
C ALA A 23 -16.45 25.69 -20.64
N ALA A 24 -17.55 26.28 -20.18
CA ALA A 24 -18.35 25.74 -19.09
C ALA A 24 -19.00 24.43 -19.56
N SER A 25 -18.43 23.29 -19.17
CA SER A 25 -19.19 22.04 -19.17
C SER A 25 -20.20 22.14 -18.03
N VAL A 26 -21.48 22.22 -18.39
CA VAL A 26 -22.57 21.88 -17.49
C VAL A 26 -22.33 20.48 -16.97
N ALA A 27 -21.72 20.40 -15.78
CA ALA A 27 -21.71 19.19 -14.99
C ALA A 27 -23.16 18.93 -14.61
N THR A 28 -23.84 18.08 -15.38
CA THR A 28 -24.91 17.26 -14.82
C THR A 28 -24.31 16.64 -13.57
N ALA A 29 -24.74 17.12 -12.41
CA ALA A 29 -24.57 16.46 -11.14
C ALA A 29 -25.33 15.12 -11.24
N VAL A 30 -24.71 14.15 -11.91
CA VAL A 30 -24.92 12.76 -11.57
C VAL A 30 -24.31 12.62 -10.19
N SER A 31 -25.17 12.47 -9.20
CA SER A 31 -24.81 11.90 -7.91
C SER A 31 -23.83 10.75 -8.16
N PRO A 32 -22.76 10.59 -7.38
CA PRO A 32 -22.08 9.30 -7.33
C PRO A 32 -23.12 8.30 -6.78
N SER A 33 -23.81 7.64 -7.69
CA SER A 33 -24.55 6.43 -7.40
C SER A 33 -23.54 5.47 -6.82
N THR A 34 -23.77 5.11 -5.56
CA THR A 34 -23.18 3.94 -4.93
C THR A 34 -23.58 2.71 -5.75
N ASP A 35 -22.84 2.42 -6.82
CA ASP A 35 -22.80 1.08 -7.39
C ASP A 35 -21.97 0.20 -6.45
N THR A 36 -22.64 -0.22 -5.38
CA THR A 36 -22.42 -1.52 -4.77
C THR A 36 -22.49 -2.58 -5.87
N ASN A 37 -21.38 -3.31 -6.09
CA ASN A 37 -21.21 -4.44 -7.03
C ASN A 37 -20.59 -4.15 -8.40
N SER A 38 -19.46 -3.45 -8.46
CA SER A 38 -18.41 -3.98 -9.33
C SER A 38 -17.80 -5.18 -8.61
N PRO A 39 -17.87 -6.42 -9.14
CA PRO A 39 -17.16 -7.52 -8.54
C PRO A 39 -15.68 -7.17 -8.64
N VAL A 40 -15.10 -6.66 -7.54
CA VAL A 40 -13.67 -6.83 -7.29
C VAL A 40 -13.43 -8.31 -7.57
N PRO A 41 -12.58 -8.70 -8.54
CA PRO A 41 -12.32 -10.11 -8.78
C PRO A 41 -12.09 -10.79 -7.43
N GLN A 42 -13.03 -11.63 -7.00
CA GLN A 42 -13.23 -12.04 -5.60
C GLN A 42 -12.10 -12.93 -5.08
N ASP A 43 -11.05 -13.10 -5.88
CA ASP A 43 -9.97 -14.05 -5.68
C ASP A 43 -8.62 -13.36 -5.52
N PHE A 44 -8.53 -12.04 -5.33
CA PHE A 44 -7.26 -11.39 -5.02
C PHE A 44 -7.37 -10.41 -3.85
N VAL A 45 -6.42 -10.51 -2.94
CA VAL A 45 -6.23 -9.62 -1.79
C VAL A 45 -4.87 -8.98 -1.89
N THR A 46 -4.81 -7.67 -1.70
CA THR A 46 -3.53 -6.98 -1.52
C THR A 46 -3.39 -6.59 -0.06
N ALA A 47 -2.34 -7.09 0.59
CA ALA A 47 -1.92 -6.68 1.91
C ALA A 47 -0.62 -5.89 1.79
N LYS A 48 -0.59 -4.64 2.28
CA LYS A 48 0.62 -3.84 2.39
C LYS A 48 1.24 -4.07 3.76
N ALA A 49 2.52 -4.44 3.80
CA ALA A 49 3.30 -4.58 5.02
C ALA A 49 4.46 -3.58 4.99
N CYS A 50 4.72 -2.93 6.12
CA CYS A 50 5.76 -1.92 6.25
C CYS A 50 6.65 -2.18 7.47
N THR A 51 7.94 -1.87 7.37
CA THR A 51 8.92 -2.17 8.42
C THR A 51 8.84 -1.26 9.63
N ASN A 52 8.17 -0.11 9.52
CA ASN A 52 8.03 0.84 10.61
C ASN A 52 6.54 1.06 10.93
N PRO A 53 6.22 1.50 12.17
CA PRO A 53 4.89 1.97 12.50
C PRO A 53 4.41 3.12 11.60
N GLY A 54 3.10 3.35 11.59
CA GLY A 54 2.44 4.41 10.83
C GLY A 54 2.44 4.22 9.32
N MET A 55 2.53 2.98 8.82
CA MET A 55 2.60 2.67 7.37
C MET A 55 3.80 3.32 6.68
N SER A 56 4.94 3.40 7.36
CA SER A 56 6.17 4.10 6.94
C SER A 56 7.37 3.16 6.80
N GLY A 57 8.53 3.68 6.38
CA GLY A 57 9.74 2.89 6.17
C GLY A 57 9.74 2.12 4.85
N SER A 58 10.32 0.92 4.85
CA SER A 58 10.28 0.03 3.68
C SER A 58 8.94 -0.67 3.63
N CYS A 59 8.21 -0.55 2.52
CA CYS A 59 6.88 -1.14 2.36
C CYS A 59 6.82 -2.07 1.15
N GLY A 60 6.11 -3.18 1.30
CA GLY A 60 5.88 -4.17 0.25
C GLY A 60 4.40 -4.53 0.18
N ASN A 61 3.91 -4.73 -1.05
CA ASN A 61 2.59 -5.29 -1.27
C ASN A 61 2.71 -6.80 -1.44
N VAL A 62 1.91 -7.54 -0.68
CA VAL A 62 1.69 -8.97 -0.87
C VAL A 62 0.37 -9.13 -1.58
N SER A 63 0.45 -9.57 -2.84
CA SER A 63 -0.71 -9.97 -3.62
C SER A 63 -0.97 -11.44 -3.36
N VAL A 64 -2.10 -11.72 -2.74
CA VAL A 64 -2.56 -13.05 -2.38
C VAL A 64 -3.71 -13.41 -3.32
N THR A 65 -3.65 -14.56 -3.99
CA THR A 65 -4.70 -15.00 -4.91
C THR A 65 -5.33 -16.33 -4.48
N GLY A 66 -6.56 -16.58 -4.94
CA GLY A 66 -7.33 -17.81 -4.74
C GLY A 66 -7.83 -17.97 -3.31
N ILE A 67 -8.92 -17.30 -2.94
CA ILE A 67 -9.37 -17.18 -1.55
C ILE A 67 -10.32 -18.33 -1.14
N PRO A 68 -10.17 -18.99 0.04
CA PRO A 68 -9.12 -18.81 1.05
C PRO A 68 -7.74 -19.14 0.49
N SER A 69 -6.79 -18.25 0.72
CA SER A 69 -5.47 -18.39 0.11
C SER A 69 -4.70 -19.57 0.67
N SER A 70 -3.81 -20.10 -0.15
CA SER A 70 -2.66 -20.85 0.36
C SER A 70 -1.84 -19.98 1.30
N CYS A 71 -1.12 -20.63 2.22
CA CYS A 71 -0.18 -19.94 3.07
C CYS A 71 0.99 -19.38 2.26
N LEU A 72 1.37 -18.13 2.52
CA LEU A 72 2.53 -17.48 1.89
C LEU A 72 3.51 -17.04 2.97
N ASN A 73 4.79 -17.38 2.79
CA ASN A 73 5.87 -16.89 3.65
C ASN A 73 6.34 -15.53 3.14
N PHE A 74 6.68 -14.63 4.06
CA PHE A 74 7.34 -13.39 3.70
C PHE A 74 8.76 -13.68 3.19
N ILE A 75 9.19 -12.89 2.22
CA ILE A 75 10.59 -12.89 1.79
C ILE A 75 11.47 -12.28 2.89
N ALA A 76 12.78 -12.57 2.85
CA ALA A 76 13.74 -12.15 3.86
C ALA A 76 13.68 -10.64 4.22
N SER A 77 13.35 -9.77 3.26
CA SER A 77 13.24 -8.32 3.50
C SER A 77 12.03 -7.88 4.34
N PHE A 78 11.06 -8.77 4.56
CA PHE A 78 9.86 -8.52 5.35
C PHE A 78 9.64 -9.57 6.45
N ASN A 79 10.50 -10.59 6.55
CA ASN A 79 10.45 -11.57 7.61
C ASN A 79 10.92 -10.94 8.93
N ASP A 80 10.11 -11.05 9.99
CA ASP A 80 10.46 -10.58 11.34
C ASP A 80 10.88 -9.10 11.42
N VAL A 81 10.35 -8.27 10.53
CA VAL A 81 10.62 -6.82 10.53
C VAL A 81 9.38 -5.97 10.28
N ILE A 82 8.19 -6.59 10.17
CA ILE A 82 6.94 -5.88 9.91
C ILE A 82 6.44 -5.22 11.20
N SER A 83 6.17 -3.91 11.13
CA SER A 83 5.67 -3.11 12.24
C SER A 83 4.34 -2.39 11.94
N SER A 84 3.87 -2.42 10.68
CA SER A 84 2.51 -1.97 10.31
C SER A 84 1.97 -2.67 9.07
N ILE A 85 0.65 -2.84 9.03
CA ILE A 85 -0.06 -3.67 8.04
C ILE A 85 -1.34 -2.96 7.58
N GLN A 86 -1.65 -3.07 6.30
CA GLN A 86 -2.94 -2.68 5.74
C GLN A 86 -3.46 -3.78 4.81
N VAL A 87 -4.70 -4.19 5.02
CA VAL A 87 -5.44 -5.13 4.18
C VAL A 87 -6.54 -4.35 3.47
N ASN A 88 -6.74 -4.63 2.18
CA ASN A 88 -7.82 -4.01 1.42
C ASN A 88 -9.21 -4.32 2.04
N PRO A 89 -10.16 -3.37 1.98
CA PRO A 89 -11.52 -3.59 2.49
C PRO A 89 -12.19 -4.81 1.85
N GLY A 90 -13.05 -5.49 2.62
CA GLY A 90 -13.78 -6.68 2.16
C GLY A 90 -12.99 -7.99 2.28
N PHE A 91 -11.79 -7.95 2.86
CA PHE A 91 -10.95 -9.13 3.09
C PHE A 91 -10.44 -9.19 4.52
N SER A 92 -10.02 -10.38 4.94
CA SER A 92 -9.41 -10.64 6.25
C SER A 92 -8.12 -11.43 6.05
N CYS A 93 -7.01 -10.95 6.60
CA CYS A 93 -5.75 -11.69 6.56
C CYS A 93 -5.29 -12.05 7.97
N LYS A 94 -4.84 -13.30 8.11
CA LYS A 94 -4.14 -13.83 9.27
C LYS A 94 -2.64 -13.74 9.03
N PHE A 95 -1.94 -13.04 9.91
CA PHE A 95 -0.49 -12.93 9.92
C PHE A 95 0.05 -13.77 11.06
N PHE A 96 1.07 -14.56 10.76
CA PHE A 96 1.60 -15.58 11.65
C PHE A 96 3.06 -15.28 11.97
N VAL A 97 3.46 -15.56 13.20
CA VAL A 97 4.83 -15.30 13.64
C VAL A 97 5.84 -16.28 13.05
N ASP A 98 5.40 -17.51 12.78
CA ASP A 98 6.25 -18.54 12.19
C ASP A 98 5.94 -18.70 10.69
N PRO A 99 6.89 -19.21 9.89
CA PRO A 99 6.63 -19.60 8.51
C PRO A 99 5.60 -20.75 8.43
N GLY A 100 4.95 -20.88 7.28
CA GLY A 100 3.98 -21.95 7.02
C GLY A 100 2.64 -21.78 7.74
N CYS A 101 2.29 -20.54 8.12
CA CYS A 101 1.02 -20.17 8.75
C CYS A 101 0.78 -20.93 10.06
N SER A 102 1.81 -20.91 10.90
CA SER A 102 1.86 -21.60 12.18
C SER A 102 2.20 -20.64 13.32
N GLY A 103 2.13 -21.11 14.56
CA GLY A 103 2.42 -20.28 15.73
C GLY A 103 1.32 -19.27 16.07
N ALA A 104 1.72 -18.18 16.74
CA ALA A 104 0.82 -17.09 17.13
C ALA A 104 0.27 -16.35 15.90
N VAL A 105 -0.98 -15.91 15.97
CA VAL A 105 -1.70 -15.31 14.84
C VAL A 105 -2.36 -13.97 15.18
N LEU A 106 -2.21 -13.01 14.27
CA LEU A 106 -2.89 -11.71 14.27
C LEU A 106 -3.85 -11.65 13.08
N THR A 107 -5.12 -11.33 13.31
CA THR A 107 -6.11 -11.15 12.23
C THR A 107 -6.33 -9.66 11.96
N VAL A 108 -6.24 -9.25 10.69
CA VAL A 108 -6.38 -7.85 10.25
C VAL A 108 -7.38 -7.76 9.10
N THR A 109 -8.38 -6.89 9.22
CA THR A 109 -9.47 -6.63 8.24
C THR A 109 -9.46 -5.17 7.72
N GLY A 110 -8.34 -4.47 7.89
CA GLY A 110 -8.16 -3.07 7.55
C GLY A 110 -6.72 -2.66 7.83
N THR A 111 -6.51 -1.56 8.56
CA THR A 111 -5.16 -1.09 8.88
C THR A 111 -4.80 -1.34 10.34
N ALA A 112 -3.71 -2.07 10.58
CA ALA A 112 -2.98 -2.11 11.84
C ALA A 112 -1.78 -1.16 11.73
N ASN A 113 -1.99 0.09 12.16
CA ASN A 113 -1.02 1.17 11.94
C ASN A 113 0.26 1.02 12.76
N ASP A 114 0.23 0.33 13.91
CA ASP A 114 1.39 0.18 14.78
C ASP A 114 1.28 -1.14 15.53
N LEU A 115 2.31 -1.98 15.38
CA LEU A 115 2.41 -3.28 16.06
C LEU A 115 3.33 -3.23 17.28
N SER A 116 4.07 -2.15 17.53
CA SER A 116 5.14 -2.05 18.55
C SER A 116 4.69 -2.34 19.99
N GLY A 117 3.41 -2.17 20.29
CA GLY A 117 2.80 -2.53 21.57
C GLY A 117 2.30 -3.98 21.67
N THR A 118 2.55 -4.81 20.65
CA THR A 118 2.04 -6.18 20.53
C THR A 118 3.17 -7.19 20.39
N ASN A 119 2.87 -8.46 20.63
CA ASN A 119 3.83 -9.55 20.42
C ASN A 119 4.06 -9.91 18.93
N PHE A 120 3.53 -9.10 18.01
CA PHE A 120 3.62 -9.34 16.57
C PHE A 120 4.56 -8.35 15.87
N ASP A 121 5.04 -7.32 16.59
CA ASP A 121 6.03 -6.39 16.06
C ASP A 121 7.32 -7.14 15.69
N ASN A 122 7.82 -6.90 14.47
CA ASN A 122 9.08 -7.48 14.02
C ASN A 122 9.18 -8.99 14.23
N SER A 123 8.04 -9.69 14.11
CA SER A 123 7.96 -11.12 14.41
C SER A 123 7.12 -11.90 13.40
N ILE A 124 6.58 -11.24 12.37
CA ILE A 124 5.69 -11.87 11.39
C ILE A 124 6.50 -12.50 10.25
N SER A 125 6.21 -13.77 9.96
CA SER A 125 6.91 -14.57 8.95
C SER A 125 6.00 -15.17 7.87
N SER A 126 4.68 -15.25 8.08
CA SER A 126 3.75 -15.71 7.03
C SER A 126 2.35 -15.11 7.10
N VAL A 127 1.58 -15.28 6.03
CA VAL A 127 0.24 -14.71 5.87
C VAL A 127 -0.71 -15.65 5.13
N GLN A 128 -1.98 -15.61 5.51
CA GLN A 128 -3.08 -16.28 4.83
C GLN A 128 -4.31 -15.37 4.80
N CYS A 129 -4.94 -15.19 3.64
CA CYS A 129 -6.08 -14.30 3.48
C CYS A 129 -7.38 -15.04 3.11
N PHE A 130 -8.49 -14.44 3.52
CA PHE A 130 -9.85 -14.96 3.47
C PHE A 130 -10.79 -13.85 2.96
N ASN A 131 -11.94 -14.23 2.40
CA ASN A 131 -12.99 -13.26 2.12
C ASN A 131 -13.46 -12.69 3.44
N GLY A 132 -13.65 -11.37 3.46
CA GLY A 132 -14.21 -10.68 4.60
C GLY A 132 -15.67 -11.07 4.81
N PRO A 133 -16.18 -10.91 6.04
CA PRO A 133 -17.60 -11.07 6.33
C PRO A 133 -18.48 -10.03 5.62
#